data_AF-A0A965BDB6-F1
#
_entry.id   AF-A0A965BDB6-F1
#
_cell.length_a   1.000
_cell.length_b   1.000
_cell.length_c   1.000
_cell.angle_alpha   90.00
_cell.angle_beta   90.00
_cell.angle_gamma   90.00
#
_symmetry.space_group_name_H-M   'P 1'
#
loop_
_entity.id
_entity.type
_entity.pdbx_description
1 polymer ?
#
loop_
_entity_poly.entity_id
_entity_poly.type
_entity_poly.pdbx_seq_one_letter_code
_entity_poly.pdbx_strand_id
1 'polypeptide(L)'
;ASYEARGFGARSAMPINQARRLIGAAATPPPRGAVYEVASRRALLAARLVVPVLEQLSFDEAFAEPAELAGASPQQVERFCERLRGQVRAHTGLVASVGAGSGKQIAKIASGLAKPDGVRVIRRAEESPLLAGLPVRRLWGIGPVAEEKLHRLGVETIGQFAALSDAEAVDILGAAVGPALHRLACGVDDRPVRERAEAKQISAESTFAADLTTIDQVRAAATPIAEHAHRRLTRDGRGARTVTVKVKRADMSTLTRSATLAYATAEAGTLTATVRRLLLDPREVGPIRLLGVGFSGLSDVLQESLFPELDQGDIDYAQASESAADPAVSRAGWRVGDDV
;
A
#
# COMPACT_ATOMS: atom_id res chain seq x y z
N ALA A 1 3.24 15.74 -10.57
CA ALA A 1 3.34 16.96 -11.41
C ALA A 1 2.61 18.09 -10.72
N SER A 2 3.25 19.25 -10.57
CA SER A 2 2.61 20.49 -10.10
C SER A 2 1.52 20.95 -11.08
N TYR A 3 0.71 21.94 -10.73
CA TYR A 3 -0.34 22.44 -11.61
C TYR A 3 0.24 23.08 -12.88
N GLU A 4 1.37 23.78 -12.76
CA GLU A 4 2.12 24.36 -13.88
C GLU A 4 2.62 23.26 -14.83
N ALA A 5 3.21 22.19 -14.29
CA ALA A 5 3.68 21.06 -15.09
C ALA A 5 2.53 20.32 -15.82
N ARG A 6 1.33 20.27 -15.23
CA ARG A 6 0.15 19.69 -15.86
C ARG A 6 -0.32 20.51 -17.07
N GLY A 7 -0.07 21.83 -17.10
CA GLY A 7 -0.30 22.68 -18.27
C GLY A 7 0.47 22.23 -19.51
N PHE A 8 1.62 21.57 -19.31
CA PHE A 8 2.44 20.96 -20.38
C PHE A 8 2.09 19.48 -20.62
N GLY A 9 1.00 18.96 -20.05
CA GLY A 9 0.57 17.58 -20.20
C GLY A 9 1.28 16.57 -19.29
N ALA A 10 2.17 17.00 -18.40
CA ALA A 10 2.79 16.10 -17.43
C ALA A 10 1.76 15.60 -16.40
N ARG A 11 1.69 14.28 -16.18
CA ARG A 11 0.71 13.65 -15.27
C ARG A 11 1.34 12.61 -14.37
N SER A 12 0.66 12.27 -13.27
CA SER A 12 1.08 11.17 -12.40
C SER A 12 1.14 9.85 -13.17
N ALA A 13 2.04 8.94 -12.78
CA ALA A 13 2.32 7.66 -13.45
C ALA A 13 2.82 7.76 -14.92
N MET A 14 3.11 8.96 -15.43
CA MET A 14 3.82 9.14 -16.70
C MET A 14 5.28 8.66 -16.56
N PRO A 15 5.85 7.96 -17.57
CA PRO A 15 7.27 7.64 -17.59
C PRO A 15 8.15 8.88 -17.43
N ILE A 16 9.17 8.82 -16.57
CA ILE A 16 9.97 9.99 -16.20
C ILE A 16 10.69 10.63 -17.41
N ASN A 17 11.11 9.82 -18.37
CA ASN A 17 11.72 10.32 -19.62
C ASN A 17 10.72 11.12 -20.45
N GLN A 18 9.45 10.71 -20.47
CA GLN A 18 8.40 11.48 -21.12
C GLN A 18 8.12 12.78 -20.39
N ALA A 19 8.05 12.76 -19.05
CA ALA A 19 7.90 13.98 -18.27
C ALA A 19 9.05 14.97 -18.52
N ARG A 20 10.31 14.49 -18.52
CA ARG A 20 11.49 15.33 -18.82
C ARG A 20 11.45 15.95 -20.22
N ARG A 21 10.87 15.27 -21.22
CA ARG A 21 10.68 15.86 -22.56
C ARG A 21 9.64 16.97 -22.56
N LEU A 22 8.60 16.88 -21.71
CA LEU A 22 7.53 17.88 -21.64
C LEU A 22 7.92 19.12 -20.84
N ILE A 23 8.63 18.96 -19.72
CA ILE A 23 8.89 20.05 -18.76
C ILE A 23 10.38 20.30 -18.49
N GLY A 24 11.28 19.55 -19.12
CA GLY A 24 12.72 19.66 -18.90
C GLY A 24 13.23 18.89 -17.67
N ALA A 25 14.52 18.54 -17.69
CA ALA A 25 15.16 17.78 -16.61
C ALA A 25 15.29 18.58 -15.30
N ALA A 26 15.57 19.88 -15.38
CA ALA A 26 15.69 20.75 -14.22
C ALA A 26 14.39 20.88 -13.43
N ALA A 27 13.24 20.80 -14.10
CA ALA A 27 11.91 20.80 -13.46
C ALA A 27 11.45 19.40 -12.99
N THR A 28 12.34 18.41 -13.01
CA THR A 28 12.06 17.02 -12.60
C THR A 28 12.99 16.62 -11.44
N PRO A 29 12.80 17.20 -10.24
CA PRO A 29 13.65 16.91 -9.09
C PRO A 29 13.48 15.46 -8.61
N PRO A 30 14.51 14.87 -7.99
CA PRO A 30 14.41 13.53 -7.41
C PRO A 30 13.41 13.49 -6.24
N PRO A 31 12.76 12.34 -5.99
CA PRO A 31 11.81 12.19 -4.89
C PRO A 31 12.51 12.29 -3.53
N ARG A 32 11.87 12.99 -2.58
CA ARG A 32 12.31 13.16 -1.19
C ARG A 32 11.36 12.46 -0.21
N GLY A 33 11.30 11.13 -0.28
CA GLY A 33 10.31 10.31 0.46
C GLY A 33 10.20 10.63 1.96
N ALA A 34 11.34 10.78 2.64
CA ALA A 34 11.37 11.12 4.07
C ALA A 34 10.68 12.47 4.39
N VAL A 35 10.86 13.47 3.53
CA VAL A 35 10.22 14.79 3.69
C VAL A 35 8.70 14.66 3.50
N TYR A 36 8.27 13.86 2.52
CA TYR A 36 6.85 13.65 2.24
C TYR A 36 6.16 12.91 3.39
N GLU A 37 6.83 11.93 4.00
CA GLU A 37 6.32 11.22 5.17
C GLU A 37 6.12 12.15 6.37
N VAL A 38 7.10 13.03 6.65
CA VAL A 38 6.98 14.02 7.73
C VAL A 38 5.84 15.01 7.44
N ALA A 39 5.77 15.53 6.21
CA ALA A 39 4.71 16.46 5.81
C ALA A 39 3.31 15.83 5.90
N SER A 40 3.16 14.60 5.39
CA SER A 40 1.95 13.79 5.47
C SER A 40 1.49 13.61 6.91
N ARG A 41 2.40 13.15 7.78
CA ARG A 41 2.11 12.92 9.20
C ARG A 41 1.63 14.20 9.87
N ARG A 42 2.30 15.33 9.63
CA ARG A 42 1.91 16.63 10.21
C ARG A 42 0.54 17.10 9.71
N ALA A 43 0.24 16.93 8.42
CA ALA A 43 -1.05 17.30 7.85
C ALA A 43 -2.20 16.44 8.43
N LEU A 44 -2.00 15.13 8.53
CA LEU A 44 -2.99 14.22 9.12
C LEU A 44 -3.17 14.46 10.62
N LEU A 45 -2.10 14.74 11.36
CA LEU A 45 -2.20 15.13 12.78
C LEU A 45 -2.97 16.45 12.96
N ALA A 46 -2.74 17.45 12.11
CA ALA A 46 -3.50 18.69 12.14
C ALA A 46 -4.99 18.46 11.82
N ALA A 47 -5.29 17.59 10.85
CA ALA A 47 -6.67 17.18 10.57
C ALA A 47 -7.33 16.45 11.75
N ARG A 48 -6.56 15.64 12.51
CA ARG A 48 -7.03 14.92 13.69
C ARG A 48 -7.50 15.81 14.85
N LEU A 49 -7.02 17.06 14.89
CA LEU A 49 -7.50 18.04 15.86
C LEU A 49 -8.98 18.41 15.67
N VAL A 50 -9.52 18.18 14.47
CA VAL A 50 -10.91 18.49 14.10
C VAL A 50 -11.71 17.22 13.80
N VAL A 51 -11.05 16.16 13.34
CA VAL A 51 -11.69 14.87 12.99
C VAL A 51 -10.99 13.74 13.73
N PRO A 52 -11.61 13.13 14.76
CA PRO A 52 -10.94 12.10 15.56
C PRO A 52 -10.61 10.84 14.75
N VAL A 53 -11.48 10.43 13.82
CA VAL A 53 -11.32 9.22 13.00
C VAL A 53 -10.97 9.60 11.57
N LEU A 54 -9.78 9.19 11.11
CA LEU A 54 -9.34 9.39 9.72
C LEU A 54 -8.96 8.05 9.08
N GLU A 55 -9.63 7.72 7.98
CA GLU A 55 -9.25 6.59 7.15
C GLU A 55 -8.22 7.03 6.11
N GLN A 56 -6.94 6.89 6.44
CA GLN A 56 -5.85 7.25 5.53
C GLN A 56 -5.80 6.30 4.32
N LEU A 57 -5.90 6.88 3.11
CA LEU A 57 -5.77 6.14 1.83
C LEU A 57 -4.35 6.18 1.28
N SER A 58 -3.69 7.34 1.38
CA SER A 58 -2.34 7.60 0.86
C SER A 58 -1.60 8.58 1.78
N PHE A 59 -0.40 9.02 1.37
CA PHE A 59 0.33 10.08 2.08
C PHE A 59 -0.46 11.39 2.19
N ASP A 60 -1.34 11.69 1.23
CA ASP A 60 -1.96 13.00 1.07
C ASP A 60 -3.50 12.94 1.01
N GLU A 61 -4.10 11.76 1.20
CA GLU A 61 -5.55 11.58 1.15
C GLU A 61 -6.06 10.72 2.31
N ALA A 62 -7.17 11.16 2.91
CA ALA A 62 -7.90 10.43 3.94
C ALA A 62 -9.41 10.70 3.83
N PHE A 63 -10.22 9.75 4.28
CA PHE A 63 -11.65 9.98 4.53
C PHE A 63 -11.91 10.34 6.00
N ALA A 64 -12.98 11.08 6.21
CA ALA A 64 -13.46 11.55 7.50
C ALA A 64 -14.99 11.44 7.54
N GLU A 65 -15.53 11.07 8.69
CA GLU A 65 -16.98 11.07 8.95
C GLU A 65 -17.24 11.66 10.35
N PRO A 66 -17.21 13.00 10.49
CA PRO A 66 -17.38 13.65 11.79
C PRO A 66 -18.84 13.53 12.25
N ALA A 67 -19.05 12.94 13.43
CA ALA A 67 -20.38 12.76 14.01
C ALA A 67 -21.14 14.09 14.19
N GLU A 68 -20.43 15.21 14.42
CA GLU A 68 -21.04 16.55 14.55
C GLU A 68 -21.72 17.06 13.27
N LEU A 69 -21.44 16.44 12.12
CA LEU A 69 -22.07 16.79 10.85
C LEU A 69 -23.34 15.98 10.56
N ALA A 70 -23.73 15.06 11.45
CA ALA A 70 -24.99 14.35 11.30
C ALA A 70 -26.18 15.33 11.34
N GLY A 71 -26.98 15.37 10.27
CA GLY A 71 -28.09 16.30 10.13
C GLY A 71 -27.70 17.75 9.81
N ALA A 72 -26.41 18.03 9.58
CA ALA A 72 -25.94 19.37 9.25
C ALA A 72 -26.41 19.82 7.85
N SER A 73 -26.70 21.12 7.72
CA SER A 73 -26.95 21.75 6.43
C SER A 73 -25.69 21.79 5.56
N PRO A 74 -25.81 21.87 4.22
CA PRO A 74 -24.67 22.00 3.33
C PRO A 74 -23.72 23.15 3.70
N GLN A 75 -24.26 24.27 4.20
CA GLN A 75 -23.47 25.44 4.62
C GLN A 75 -22.66 25.16 5.90
N GLN A 76 -23.20 24.38 6.84
CA GLN A 76 -22.46 23.96 8.03
C GLN A 76 -21.32 23.00 7.66
N VAL A 77 -21.57 22.07 6.73
CA VAL A 77 -20.53 21.17 6.20
C VAL A 77 -19.43 21.96 5.49
N GLU A 78 -19.78 22.94 4.65
CA GLU A 78 -18.81 23.80 3.97
C GLU A 78 -17.92 24.56 4.96
N ARG A 79 -18.51 25.18 5.99
CA ARG A 79 -17.75 25.85 7.06
C ARG A 79 -16.82 24.89 7.81
N PHE A 80 -17.27 23.66 8.06
CA PHE A 80 -16.42 22.63 8.66
C PHE A 80 -15.21 22.32 7.78
N CYS A 81 -15.43 22.10 6.48
CA CYS A 81 -14.38 21.82 5.52
C CYS A 81 -13.37 22.98 5.41
N GLU A 82 -13.84 24.23 5.43
CA GLU A 82 -12.96 25.40 5.45
C GLU A 82 -12.11 25.49 6.72
N ARG A 83 -12.72 25.24 7.88
CA ARG A 83 -12.00 25.17 9.15
C ARG A 83 -10.92 24.08 9.12
N LEU A 84 -11.23 22.91 8.58
CA LEU A 84 -10.28 21.81 8.44
C LEU A 84 -9.10 22.19 7.53
N ARG A 85 -9.36 22.82 6.38
CA ARG A 85 -8.30 23.34 5.49
C ARG A 85 -7.43 24.38 6.20
N GLY A 86 -8.05 25.32 6.90
CA GLY A 86 -7.36 26.35 7.68
C GLY A 86 -6.43 25.75 8.73
N GLN A 87 -6.86 24.71 9.43
CA GLN A 87 -6.05 24.00 10.43
C GLN A 87 -4.83 23.32 9.80
N VAL A 88 -5.01 22.60 8.68
CA VAL A 88 -3.88 21.98 7.96
C VAL A 88 -2.90 23.05 7.49
N ARG A 89 -3.39 24.15 6.90
CA ARG A 89 -2.55 25.25 6.41
C ARG A 89 -1.79 25.93 7.55
N ALA A 90 -2.43 26.18 8.68
CA ALA A 90 -1.78 26.82 9.83
C ALA A 90 -0.61 25.98 10.40
N HIS A 91 -0.76 24.65 10.45
CA HIS A 91 0.25 23.77 11.04
C HIS A 91 1.37 23.34 10.08
N THR A 92 1.12 23.40 8.77
CA THR A 92 2.02 22.83 7.77
C THR A 92 2.45 23.79 6.67
N GLY A 93 1.73 24.90 6.47
CA GLY A 93 1.85 25.77 5.31
C GLY A 93 1.32 25.15 3.99
N LEU A 94 0.82 23.92 4.02
CA LEU A 94 0.33 23.21 2.85
C LEU A 94 -1.16 23.50 2.62
N VAL A 95 -1.53 23.63 1.35
CA VAL A 95 -2.92 23.74 0.93
C VAL A 95 -3.54 22.35 0.78
N ALA A 96 -4.85 22.26 1.01
CA ALA A 96 -5.63 21.05 0.85
C ALA A 96 -6.96 21.37 0.18
N SER A 97 -7.46 20.43 -0.63
CA SER A 97 -8.83 20.44 -1.13
C SER A 97 -9.67 19.46 -0.35
N VAL A 98 -10.89 19.85 0.02
CA VAL A 98 -11.81 19.01 0.80
C VAL A 98 -13.12 18.85 0.04
N GLY A 99 -13.55 17.60 -0.12
CA GLY A 99 -14.83 17.25 -0.71
C GLY A 99 -15.75 16.61 0.30
N ALA A 100 -17.04 16.94 0.25
CA ALA A 100 -18.08 16.34 1.08
C ALA A 100 -19.29 15.93 0.25
N GLY A 101 -19.98 14.87 0.68
CA GLY A 101 -21.21 14.35 0.09
C GLY A 101 -21.59 13.02 0.74
N SER A 102 -22.59 12.31 0.22
CA SER A 102 -23.00 11.03 0.80
C SER A 102 -21.98 9.92 0.52
N GLY A 103 -21.42 9.35 1.59
CA GLY A 103 -20.45 8.27 1.51
C GLY A 103 -19.11 8.66 0.88
N LYS A 104 -18.20 7.69 0.80
CA LYS A 104 -16.81 7.89 0.37
C LYS A 104 -16.71 8.25 -1.11
N GLN A 105 -17.51 7.62 -1.98
CA GLN A 105 -17.47 7.83 -3.42
C GLN A 105 -17.80 9.27 -3.82
N ILE A 106 -18.88 9.83 -3.29
CA ILE A 106 -19.26 11.22 -3.58
C ILE A 106 -18.23 12.17 -2.99
N ALA A 107 -17.80 11.96 -1.74
CA ALA A 107 -16.75 12.79 -1.12
C ALA A 107 -15.44 12.77 -1.92
N LYS A 108 -15.03 11.60 -2.46
CA LYS A 108 -13.85 11.46 -3.33
C LYS A 108 -14.01 12.28 -4.62
N ILE A 109 -15.17 12.19 -5.29
CA ILE A 109 -15.45 12.98 -6.50
C ILE A 109 -15.46 14.47 -6.18
N ALA A 110 -16.15 14.88 -5.11
CA ALA A 110 -16.18 16.25 -4.63
C ALA A 110 -14.77 16.80 -4.40
N SER A 111 -13.90 16.02 -3.75
CA SER A 111 -12.52 16.45 -3.46
C SER A 111 -11.73 16.68 -4.74
N GLY A 112 -12.00 15.91 -5.79
CA GLY A 112 -11.40 16.09 -7.11
C GLY A 112 -11.92 17.35 -7.83
N LEU A 113 -13.20 17.69 -7.65
CA LEU A 113 -13.82 18.91 -8.19
C LEU A 113 -13.39 20.17 -7.42
N ALA A 114 -13.00 20.02 -6.16
CA ALA A 114 -12.50 21.09 -5.30
C ALA A 114 -11.01 21.43 -5.52
N LYS A 115 -10.31 20.75 -6.43
CA LYS A 115 -8.88 20.97 -6.70
C LYS A 115 -8.69 22.10 -7.74
N PRO A 116 -7.69 22.99 -7.56
CA PRO A 116 -6.81 23.17 -6.39
C PRO A 116 -7.43 23.97 -5.24
N ASP A 117 -6.94 23.72 -4.01
CA ASP A 117 -7.14 24.56 -2.81
C ASP A 117 -8.57 25.08 -2.61
N GLY A 118 -9.52 24.17 -2.46
CA GLY A 118 -10.94 24.52 -2.40
C GLY A 118 -11.79 23.54 -1.60
N VAL A 119 -13.05 23.92 -1.40
CA VAL A 119 -14.09 23.06 -0.83
C VAL A 119 -15.17 22.80 -1.86
N ARG A 120 -15.69 21.57 -1.89
CA ARG A 120 -16.90 21.23 -2.66
C ARG A 120 -17.81 20.34 -1.83
N VAL A 121 -19.03 20.82 -1.56
CA VAL A 121 -20.09 20.03 -0.91
C VAL A 121 -21.15 19.64 -1.93
N ILE A 122 -21.17 18.37 -2.35
CA ILE A 122 -22.21 17.84 -3.23
C ILE A 122 -23.45 17.56 -2.37
N ARG A 123 -24.58 18.17 -2.72
CA ARG A 123 -25.84 18.00 -1.99
C ARG A 123 -26.54 16.73 -2.46
N ARG A 124 -27.33 16.08 -1.59
CA ARG A 124 -28.04 14.84 -1.93
C ARG A 124 -28.86 14.90 -3.22
N ALA A 125 -29.53 16.03 -3.48
CA ALA A 125 -30.31 16.25 -4.71
C ALA A 125 -29.45 16.41 -5.99
N GLU A 126 -28.17 16.73 -5.85
CA GLU A 126 -27.22 16.91 -6.96
C GLU A 126 -26.49 15.61 -7.33
N GLU A 127 -26.45 14.62 -6.42
CA GLU A 127 -25.58 13.45 -6.57
C GLU A 127 -25.90 12.61 -7.81
N SER A 128 -27.17 12.21 -7.99
CA SER A 128 -27.57 11.41 -9.14
C SER A 128 -27.31 12.09 -10.49
N PRO A 129 -27.75 13.36 -10.74
CA PRO A 129 -27.47 14.01 -12.02
C PRO A 129 -25.97 14.27 -12.23
N LEU A 130 -25.23 14.59 -11.17
CA LEU A 130 -23.77 14.75 -11.27
C LEU A 130 -23.11 13.44 -11.67
N LEU A 131 -23.41 12.32 -10.98
CA LEU A 131 -22.85 11.02 -11.31
C LEU A 131 -23.17 10.65 -12.76
N ALA A 132 -24.43 10.75 -13.17
CA ALA A 132 -24.88 10.32 -14.48
C ALA A 132 -24.07 10.92 -15.65
N GLY A 133 -23.67 12.19 -15.53
CA GLY A 133 -22.90 12.90 -16.57
C GLY A 133 -21.39 12.73 -16.51
N LEU A 134 -20.83 12.11 -15.46
CA LEU A 134 -19.38 11.94 -15.34
C LEU A 134 -18.89 10.74 -16.17
N PRO A 135 -17.68 10.83 -16.77
CA PRO A 135 -17.04 9.68 -17.38
C PRO A 135 -16.89 8.54 -16.37
N VAL A 136 -17.08 7.29 -16.81
CA VAL A 136 -17.06 6.11 -15.93
C VAL A 136 -15.73 5.98 -15.16
N ARG A 137 -14.64 6.47 -15.74
CA ARG A 137 -13.31 6.55 -15.14
C ARG A 137 -13.23 7.41 -13.87
N ARG A 138 -14.22 8.27 -13.61
CA ARG A 138 -14.32 9.07 -12.38
C ARG A 138 -14.79 8.26 -11.17
N LEU A 139 -15.36 7.08 -11.40
CA LEU A 139 -15.77 6.17 -10.33
C LEU A 139 -14.54 5.61 -9.61
N TRP A 140 -14.55 5.66 -8.27
CA TRP A 140 -13.42 5.24 -7.46
C TRP A 140 -13.35 3.71 -7.44
N GLY A 141 -12.33 3.17 -8.12
CA GLY A 141 -12.13 1.73 -8.31
C GLY A 141 -12.14 1.32 -9.78
N ILE A 142 -12.62 2.17 -10.70
CA ILE A 142 -12.46 1.97 -12.14
C ILE A 142 -11.09 2.47 -12.57
N GLY A 143 -10.18 1.53 -12.85
CA GLY A 143 -8.88 1.78 -13.48
C GLY A 143 -8.94 1.63 -15.02
N PRO A 144 -7.82 1.84 -15.73
CA PRO A 144 -7.77 1.80 -17.21
C PRO A 144 -8.31 0.50 -17.83
N VAL A 145 -8.05 -0.65 -17.19
CA VAL A 145 -8.51 -1.95 -17.68
C VAL A 145 -10.02 -2.11 -17.56
N ALA A 146 -10.60 -1.69 -16.43
CA ALA A 146 -12.04 -1.74 -16.22
C ALA A 146 -12.77 -0.73 -17.12
N GLU A 147 -12.20 0.47 -17.27
CA GLU A 147 -12.66 1.50 -18.21
C GLU A 147 -12.68 0.97 -19.65
N GLU A 148 -11.60 0.33 -20.13
CA GLU A 148 -11.54 -0.23 -21.47
C GLU A 148 -12.59 -1.34 -21.71
N LYS A 149 -12.84 -2.19 -20.71
CA LYS A 149 -13.91 -3.20 -20.79
C LYS A 149 -15.29 -2.56 -20.98
N LEU A 150 -15.57 -1.49 -20.24
CA LEU A 150 -16.84 -0.76 -20.31
C LEU A 150 -16.98 0.00 -21.64
N HIS A 151 -15.92 0.70 -22.07
CA HIS A 151 -15.91 1.42 -23.34
C HIS A 151 -16.12 0.49 -24.55
N ARG A 152 -15.59 -0.73 -24.53
CA ARG A 152 -15.83 -1.72 -25.59
C ARG A 152 -17.31 -2.10 -25.77
N LEU A 153 -18.13 -1.82 -24.77
CA LEU A 153 -19.57 -2.05 -24.76
C LEU A 153 -20.38 -0.75 -24.88
N GLY A 154 -19.72 0.37 -25.20
CA GLY A 154 -20.37 1.69 -25.34
C GLY A 154 -20.73 2.37 -24.02
N VAL A 155 -20.22 1.87 -22.89
CA VAL A 155 -20.47 2.46 -21.56
C VAL A 155 -19.37 3.47 -21.24
N GLU A 156 -19.61 4.74 -21.55
CA GLU A 156 -18.68 5.86 -21.38
C GLU A 156 -18.91 6.63 -20.06
N THR A 157 -20.15 6.67 -19.57
CA THR A 157 -20.52 7.45 -18.37
C THR A 157 -20.89 6.56 -17.19
N ILE A 158 -20.81 7.12 -15.98
CA ILE A 158 -21.29 6.45 -14.77
C ILE A 158 -22.79 6.18 -14.87
N GLY A 159 -23.58 7.08 -15.48
CA GLY A 159 -25.02 6.87 -15.68
C GLY A 159 -25.33 5.68 -16.57
N GLN A 160 -24.57 5.50 -17.66
CA GLN A 160 -24.70 4.33 -18.52
C GLN A 160 -24.31 3.05 -17.77
N PHE A 161 -23.27 3.08 -16.94
CA PHE A 161 -22.89 1.93 -16.13
C PHE A 161 -23.94 1.59 -15.06
N ALA A 162 -24.51 2.59 -14.41
CA ALA A 162 -25.57 2.43 -13.42
C ALA A 162 -26.88 1.87 -14.01
N ALA A 163 -27.11 2.07 -15.31
CA ALA A 163 -28.28 1.55 -16.02
C ALA A 163 -28.18 0.05 -16.36
N LEU A 164 -26.99 -0.55 -16.25
CA LEU A 164 -26.82 -2.00 -16.41
C LEU A 164 -27.48 -2.76 -15.27
N SER A 165 -27.83 -4.01 -15.53
CA SER A 165 -28.21 -4.97 -14.49
C SER A 165 -26.99 -5.45 -13.68
N ASP A 166 -27.25 -5.94 -12.46
CA ASP A 166 -26.22 -6.53 -11.60
C ASP A 166 -25.49 -7.69 -12.32
N ALA A 167 -26.21 -8.48 -13.12
CA ALA A 167 -25.65 -9.58 -13.90
C ALA A 167 -24.66 -9.08 -14.97
N GLU A 168 -25.03 -8.03 -15.72
CA GLU A 168 -24.12 -7.41 -16.70
C GLU A 168 -22.88 -6.83 -16.02
N ALA A 169 -23.03 -6.19 -14.85
CA ALA A 169 -21.89 -5.68 -14.09
C ALA A 169 -20.92 -6.80 -13.67
N VAL A 170 -21.45 -7.96 -13.26
CA VAL A 170 -20.66 -9.16 -12.95
C VAL A 170 -19.97 -9.71 -14.19
N ASP A 171 -20.67 -9.81 -15.31
CA ASP A 171 -20.11 -10.37 -16.54
C ASP A 171 -18.96 -9.51 -17.10
N ILE A 172 -19.10 -8.19 -17.01
CA ILE A 172 -18.10 -7.24 -17.53
C ILE A 172 -16.89 -7.16 -16.60
N LEU A 173 -17.11 -6.94 -15.31
CA LEU A 173 -16.05 -6.58 -14.35
C LEU A 173 -15.63 -7.74 -13.43
N GLY A 174 -16.36 -8.86 -13.46
CA GLY A 174 -16.15 -10.03 -12.63
C GLY A 174 -16.90 -9.97 -11.30
N ALA A 175 -17.28 -11.13 -10.78
CA ALA A 175 -18.06 -11.28 -9.55
C ALA A 175 -17.42 -10.65 -8.30
N ALA A 176 -16.08 -10.54 -8.27
CA ALA A 176 -15.36 -10.02 -7.12
C ALA A 176 -15.52 -8.49 -6.92
N VAL A 177 -15.64 -7.72 -8.02
CA VAL A 177 -15.63 -6.25 -7.95
C VAL A 177 -16.79 -5.58 -8.68
N GLY A 178 -17.39 -6.24 -9.68
CA GLY A 178 -18.48 -5.71 -10.49
C GLY A 178 -19.67 -5.21 -9.66
N PRO A 179 -20.25 -6.03 -8.77
CA PRO A 179 -21.39 -5.61 -7.94
C PRO A 179 -21.08 -4.39 -7.07
N ALA A 180 -19.89 -4.35 -6.45
CA ALA A 180 -19.51 -3.24 -5.59
C ALA A 180 -19.37 -1.94 -6.40
N LEU A 181 -18.73 -1.99 -7.56
CA LEU A 181 -18.56 -0.82 -8.43
C LEU A 181 -19.89 -0.34 -9.01
N HIS A 182 -20.77 -1.26 -9.40
CA HIS A 182 -22.11 -0.91 -9.90
C HIS A 182 -22.94 -0.20 -8.84
N ARG A 183 -22.94 -0.67 -7.58
CA ARG A 183 -23.58 0.04 -6.46
C ARG A 183 -23.06 1.47 -6.29
N LEU A 184 -21.74 1.69 -6.43
CA LEU A 184 -21.17 3.04 -6.37
C LEU A 184 -21.64 3.91 -7.54
N ALA A 185 -21.81 3.34 -8.74
CA ALA A 185 -22.34 4.04 -9.90
C ALA A 185 -23.80 4.47 -9.69
N CYS A 186 -24.59 3.63 -9.00
CA CYS A 186 -25.95 3.94 -8.56
C CYS A 186 -26.00 4.92 -7.36
N GLY A 187 -24.86 5.45 -6.90
CA GLY A 187 -24.80 6.40 -5.79
C GLY A 187 -25.05 5.78 -4.41
N VAL A 188 -24.83 4.46 -4.27
CA VAL A 188 -24.98 3.73 -3.02
C VAL A 188 -23.59 3.35 -2.47
N ASP A 189 -23.19 3.96 -1.37
CA ASP A 189 -21.91 3.71 -0.71
C ASP A 189 -22.05 3.68 0.82
N ASP A 190 -22.29 2.48 1.36
CA ASP A 190 -22.49 2.26 2.81
C ASP A 190 -21.17 1.94 3.54
N ARG A 191 -20.01 2.13 2.90
CA ARG A 191 -18.71 1.78 3.51
C ARG A 191 -18.40 2.79 4.61
N PRO A 192 -18.28 2.36 5.88
CA PRO A 192 -18.02 3.28 6.99
C PRO A 192 -16.59 3.81 6.91
N VAL A 193 -16.36 5.04 7.41
CA VAL A 193 -14.99 5.51 7.66
C VAL A 193 -14.45 4.80 8.90
N ARG A 194 -13.31 4.13 8.77
CA ARG A 194 -12.64 3.41 9.86
C ARG A 194 -11.15 3.77 9.88
N GLU A 195 -10.53 3.77 11.05
CA GLU A 195 -9.07 3.81 11.12
C GLU A 195 -8.48 2.69 10.26
N ARG A 196 -7.36 3.00 9.59
CA ARG A 196 -6.74 2.03 8.70
C ARG A 196 -6.31 0.81 9.52
N ALA A 197 -6.82 -0.36 9.13
CA ALA A 197 -6.40 -1.62 9.73
C ALA A 197 -4.89 -1.80 9.59
N GLU A 198 -4.31 -2.55 10.54
CA GLU A 198 -2.90 -2.91 10.51
C GLU A 198 -2.50 -3.52 9.17
N ALA A 199 -1.23 -3.35 8.80
CA ALA A 199 -0.72 -3.91 7.56
C ALA A 199 -0.90 -5.44 7.58
N LYS A 200 -1.46 -6.01 6.50
CA LYS A 200 -1.54 -7.47 6.31
C LYS A 200 -0.24 -8.07 5.78
N GLN A 201 0.60 -7.23 5.17
CA GLN A 201 1.89 -7.60 4.61
C GLN A 201 2.84 -6.40 4.60
N ILE A 202 4.13 -6.69 4.64
CA ILE A 202 5.23 -5.73 4.58
C ILE A 202 6.17 -6.17 3.47
N SER A 203 6.47 -5.30 2.51
CA SER A 203 7.33 -5.66 1.38
C SER A 203 8.20 -4.51 0.92
N ALA A 204 9.33 -4.84 0.31
CA ALA A 204 10.18 -3.91 -0.42
C ALA A 204 10.46 -4.46 -1.81
N GLU A 205 10.56 -3.58 -2.80
CA GLU A 205 10.85 -3.97 -4.17
C GLU A 205 11.66 -2.89 -4.89
N SER A 206 12.38 -3.29 -5.92
CA SER A 206 13.19 -2.39 -6.74
C SER A 206 13.10 -2.77 -8.20
N THR A 207 12.85 -1.77 -9.05
CA THR A 207 12.97 -1.89 -10.51
C THR A 207 14.38 -1.48 -10.90
N PHE A 208 15.07 -2.33 -11.65
CA PHE A 208 16.45 -2.11 -12.05
C PHE A 208 16.55 -1.27 -13.32
N ALA A 209 17.68 -0.57 -13.46
CA ALA A 209 18.00 0.23 -14.64
C ALA A 209 18.33 -0.65 -15.86
N ALA A 210 19.04 -1.75 -15.62
CA ALA A 210 19.29 -2.84 -16.57
C ALA A 210 18.73 -4.14 -15.99
N ASP A 211 18.24 -5.02 -16.86
CA ASP A 211 17.70 -6.31 -16.44
C ASP A 211 18.81 -7.21 -15.87
N LEU A 212 18.49 -7.95 -14.80
CA LEU A 212 19.39 -8.95 -14.22
C LEU A 212 19.32 -10.23 -15.04
N THR A 213 20.48 -10.75 -15.43
CA THR A 213 20.60 -11.90 -16.35
C THR A 213 21.35 -13.09 -15.74
N THR A 214 21.82 -12.96 -14.49
CA THR A 214 22.52 -14.02 -13.76
C THR A 214 21.99 -14.17 -12.35
N ILE A 215 22.10 -15.38 -11.79
CA ILE A 215 21.69 -15.64 -10.40
C ILE A 215 22.50 -14.82 -9.38
N ASP A 216 23.78 -14.54 -9.64
CA ASP A 216 24.62 -13.76 -8.73
C ASP A 216 24.16 -12.30 -8.66
N GLN A 217 23.75 -11.70 -9.79
CA GLN A 217 23.12 -10.38 -9.80
C GLN A 217 21.81 -10.38 -8.99
N VAL A 218 21.00 -11.44 -9.10
CA VAL A 218 19.75 -11.56 -8.34
C VAL A 218 20.02 -11.69 -6.85
N ARG A 219 21.00 -12.51 -6.44
CA ARG A 219 21.42 -12.66 -5.03
C ARG A 219 21.93 -11.34 -4.47
N ALA A 220 22.81 -10.65 -5.19
CA ALA A 220 23.35 -9.36 -4.79
C ALA A 220 22.24 -8.30 -4.65
N ALA A 221 21.25 -8.31 -5.54
CA ALA A 221 20.11 -7.40 -5.46
C ALA A 221 19.10 -7.76 -4.36
N ALA A 222 18.94 -9.06 -4.05
CA ALA A 222 17.99 -9.54 -3.05
C ALA A 222 18.35 -9.08 -1.64
N THR A 223 19.64 -9.09 -1.26
CA THR A 223 20.12 -8.72 0.07
C THR A 223 19.61 -7.34 0.53
N PRO A 224 19.91 -6.22 -0.14
CA PRO A 224 19.47 -4.90 0.32
C PRO A 224 17.94 -4.73 0.29
N ILE A 225 17.23 -5.47 -0.57
CA ILE A 225 15.77 -5.46 -0.64
C ILE A 225 15.18 -6.20 0.57
N ALA A 226 15.70 -7.39 0.88
CA ALA A 226 15.30 -8.18 2.04
C ALA A 226 15.56 -7.43 3.35
N GLU A 227 16.73 -6.81 3.49
CA GLU A 227 17.05 -5.96 4.64
C GLU A 227 16.07 -4.78 4.78
N HIS A 228 15.68 -4.15 3.66
CA HIS A 228 14.71 -3.07 3.70
C HIS A 228 13.33 -3.57 4.17
N ALA A 229 12.86 -4.70 3.62
CA ALA A 229 11.62 -5.32 4.06
C ALA A 229 11.69 -5.71 5.55
N HIS A 230 12.84 -6.23 6.00
CA HIS A 230 13.06 -6.66 7.38
C HIS A 230 13.06 -5.48 8.35
N ARG A 231 13.78 -4.39 8.06
CA ARG A 231 13.71 -3.15 8.87
C ARG A 231 12.28 -2.62 9.03
N ARG A 232 11.45 -2.78 8.00
CA ARG A 232 10.03 -2.39 8.08
C ARG A 232 9.21 -3.35 8.94
N LEU A 233 9.50 -4.65 8.88
CA LEU A 233 8.90 -5.67 9.75
C LEU A 233 9.28 -5.42 11.22
N THR A 234 10.55 -5.16 11.52
CA THR A 234 11.01 -4.83 12.87
C THR A 234 10.33 -3.58 13.42
N ARG A 235 10.12 -2.55 12.59
CA ARG A 235 9.40 -1.33 13.00
C ARG A 235 7.91 -1.58 13.26
N ASP A 236 7.31 -2.49 12.51
CA ASP A 236 5.91 -2.90 12.70
C ASP A 236 5.74 -3.70 14.00
N GLY A 237 6.78 -4.40 14.46
CA GLY A 237 6.84 -5.06 15.77
C GLY A 237 6.31 -6.49 15.80
N ARG A 238 5.80 -6.99 14.66
CA ARG A 238 5.28 -8.36 14.50
C ARG A 238 6.27 -9.27 13.80
N GLY A 239 6.09 -10.58 13.95
CA GLY A 239 6.79 -11.59 13.17
C GLY A 239 6.03 -11.93 11.89
N ALA A 240 6.72 -12.55 10.94
CA ALA A 240 6.12 -13.01 9.69
C ALA A 240 6.19 -14.53 9.57
N ARG A 241 5.13 -15.13 9.04
CA ARG A 241 5.06 -16.57 8.77
C ARG A 241 5.36 -16.91 7.32
N THR A 242 4.99 -16.03 6.39
CA THR A 242 5.14 -16.27 4.95
C THR A 242 6.11 -15.27 4.35
N VAL A 243 7.12 -15.80 3.64
CA VAL A 243 8.06 -15.04 2.83
C VAL A 243 7.68 -15.19 1.37
N THR A 244 7.63 -14.09 0.63
CA THR A 244 7.29 -14.03 -0.79
C THR A 244 8.40 -13.34 -1.56
N VAL A 245 8.91 -13.97 -2.61
CA VAL A 245 9.77 -13.35 -3.63
C VAL A 245 8.94 -13.11 -4.88
N LYS A 246 8.86 -11.85 -5.29
CA LYS A 246 8.20 -11.42 -6.53
C LYS A 246 9.25 -10.99 -7.54
N VAL A 247 9.10 -11.46 -8.77
CA VAL A 247 9.93 -11.12 -9.92
C VAL A 247 9.05 -10.55 -11.02
N LYS A 248 9.43 -9.40 -11.58
CA LYS A 248 8.90 -8.94 -12.87
C LYS A 248 9.96 -9.13 -13.94
N ARG A 249 9.61 -9.82 -15.02
CA ARG A 249 10.50 -10.08 -16.15
C ARG A 249 10.56 -8.88 -17.10
N ALA A 250 11.52 -8.91 -18.03
CA ALA A 250 11.68 -7.87 -19.05
C ALA A 250 10.43 -7.68 -19.94
N ASP A 251 9.67 -8.74 -20.18
CA ASP A 251 8.38 -8.74 -20.89
C ASP A 251 7.20 -8.20 -20.04
N MET A 252 7.48 -7.68 -18.85
CA MET A 252 6.54 -7.16 -17.85
C MET A 252 5.61 -8.19 -17.18
N SER A 253 5.74 -9.48 -17.49
CA SER A 253 5.03 -10.53 -16.76
C SER A 253 5.61 -10.73 -15.36
N THR A 254 4.78 -11.21 -14.43
CA THR A 254 5.12 -11.34 -13.01
C THR A 254 5.12 -12.81 -12.59
N LEU A 255 6.17 -13.21 -11.86
CA LEU A 255 6.30 -14.51 -11.20
C LEU A 255 6.44 -14.30 -9.70
N THR A 256 5.87 -15.19 -8.91
CA THR A 256 5.91 -15.13 -7.45
C THR A 256 6.19 -16.51 -6.88
N ARG A 257 7.13 -16.61 -5.95
CA ARG A 257 7.34 -17.81 -5.11
C ARG A 257 7.15 -17.42 -3.65
N SER A 258 6.52 -18.28 -2.88
CA SER A 258 6.34 -18.07 -1.45
C SER A 258 6.61 -19.34 -0.67
N ALA A 259 7.11 -19.18 0.55
CA ALA A 259 7.22 -20.24 1.54
C ALA A 259 6.59 -19.77 2.86
N THR A 260 5.88 -20.67 3.51
CA THR A 260 5.26 -20.44 4.82
C THR A 260 5.98 -21.30 5.84
N LEU A 261 6.52 -20.65 6.87
CA LEU A 261 7.18 -21.26 8.01
C LEU A 261 6.14 -21.84 8.98
N ALA A 262 6.58 -22.78 9.83
CA ALA A 262 5.70 -23.38 10.83
C ALA A 262 5.22 -22.33 11.86
N TYR A 263 6.08 -21.37 12.19
CA TYR A 263 5.89 -20.32 13.17
C TYR A 263 6.15 -18.93 12.57
N ALA A 264 5.69 -17.87 13.26
CA ALA A 264 6.01 -16.49 12.88
C ALA A 264 7.33 -16.06 13.52
N THR A 265 8.21 -15.43 12.74
CA THR A 265 9.54 -15.00 13.19
C THR A 265 9.89 -13.60 12.69
N ALA A 266 10.71 -12.89 13.47
CA ALA A 266 11.36 -11.65 13.07
C ALA A 266 12.89 -11.83 12.90
N GLU A 267 13.39 -13.06 13.04
CA GLU A 267 14.81 -13.39 12.98
C GLU A 267 15.35 -13.20 11.54
N ALA A 268 16.38 -12.36 11.43
CA ALA A 268 16.86 -11.88 10.13
C ALA A 268 17.48 -13.00 9.29
N GLY A 269 18.22 -13.92 9.92
CA GLY A 269 18.87 -15.06 9.28
C GLY A 269 17.86 -16.00 8.63
N THR A 270 16.85 -16.45 9.37
CA THR A 270 15.77 -17.34 8.92
C THR A 270 15.00 -16.74 7.76
N LEU A 271 14.63 -15.45 7.87
CA LEU A 271 13.92 -14.76 6.80
C LEU A 271 14.80 -14.59 5.55
N THR A 272 16.08 -14.25 5.72
CA THR A 272 17.03 -14.09 4.61
C THR A 272 17.33 -15.43 3.92
N ALA A 273 17.51 -16.50 4.68
CA ALA A 273 17.69 -17.86 4.17
C ALA A 273 16.46 -18.29 3.34
N THR A 274 15.26 -18.01 3.86
CA THR A 274 14.01 -18.29 3.14
C THR A 274 13.91 -17.49 1.84
N VAL A 275 14.28 -16.20 1.83
CA VAL A 275 14.35 -15.39 0.60
C VAL A 275 15.31 -16.02 -0.41
N ARG A 276 16.52 -16.40 0.02
CA ARG A 276 17.55 -17.00 -0.86
C ARG A 276 17.04 -18.27 -1.54
N ARG A 277 16.32 -19.13 -0.82
CA ARG A 277 15.70 -20.36 -1.36
C ARG A 277 14.60 -20.09 -2.40
N LEU A 278 13.96 -18.93 -2.32
CA LEU A 278 12.85 -18.54 -3.20
C LEU A 278 13.29 -17.76 -4.45
N LEU A 279 14.59 -17.42 -4.57
CA LEU A 279 15.10 -16.73 -5.75
C LEU A 279 14.91 -17.58 -7.01
N LEU A 280 14.75 -16.89 -8.14
CA LEU A 280 14.57 -17.47 -9.47
C LEU A 280 15.80 -17.14 -10.32
N ASP A 281 16.34 -18.13 -11.03
CA ASP A 281 17.47 -17.92 -11.94
C ASP A 281 16.97 -17.28 -13.25
N PRO A 282 17.50 -16.11 -13.65
CA PRO A 282 17.15 -15.47 -14.93
C PRO A 282 17.40 -16.37 -16.15
N ARG A 283 18.26 -17.38 -16.07
CA ARG A 283 18.49 -18.36 -17.14
C ARG A 283 17.29 -19.29 -17.35
N GLU A 284 16.50 -19.53 -16.31
CA GLU A 284 15.31 -20.38 -16.36
C GLU A 284 14.04 -19.56 -16.65
N VAL A 285 13.92 -18.39 -16.02
CA VAL A 285 12.68 -17.59 -16.11
C VAL A 285 12.74 -16.45 -17.12
N GLY A 286 13.93 -16.10 -17.61
CA GLY A 286 14.22 -14.94 -18.44
C GLY A 286 14.73 -13.73 -17.64
N PRO A 287 15.23 -12.67 -18.32
CA PRO A 287 15.80 -11.50 -17.65
C PRO A 287 14.84 -10.81 -16.68
N ILE A 288 15.36 -10.41 -15.52
CA ILE A 288 14.58 -9.86 -14.41
C ILE A 288 14.71 -8.34 -14.35
N ARG A 289 13.58 -7.64 -14.48
CA ARG A 289 13.50 -6.18 -14.44
C ARG A 289 13.17 -5.61 -13.06
N LEU A 290 12.47 -6.37 -12.22
CA LEU A 290 12.13 -5.99 -10.84
C LEU A 290 12.22 -7.21 -9.93
N LEU A 291 12.77 -7.00 -8.73
CA LEU A 291 12.77 -7.97 -7.64
C LEU A 291 12.09 -7.37 -6.42
N GLY A 292 11.28 -8.15 -5.71
CA GLY A 292 10.62 -7.76 -4.48
C GLY A 292 10.60 -8.89 -3.46
N VAL A 293 10.71 -8.51 -2.19
CA VAL A 293 10.60 -9.38 -1.02
C VAL A 293 9.43 -8.91 -0.18
N GLY A 294 8.57 -9.83 0.23
CA GLY A 294 7.40 -9.56 1.06
C GLY A 294 7.27 -10.55 2.21
N PHE A 295 6.73 -10.04 3.31
CA PHE A 295 6.43 -10.74 4.55
C PHE A 295 4.94 -10.63 4.84
N SER A 296 4.28 -11.75 5.07
CA SER A 296 2.84 -11.82 5.38
C SER A 296 2.55 -12.91 6.42
N GLY A 297 1.29 -13.07 6.80
CA GLY A 297 0.93 -13.88 7.97
C GLY A 297 1.53 -13.27 9.22
N LEU A 298 1.35 -11.96 9.38
CA LEU A 298 1.95 -11.18 10.47
C LEU A 298 1.28 -11.53 11.80
N SER A 299 2.07 -11.66 12.87
CA SER A 299 1.61 -12.11 14.18
C SER A 299 2.39 -11.43 15.31
N ASP A 300 1.68 -11.00 16.36
CA ASP A 300 2.28 -10.54 17.62
C ASP A 300 2.87 -11.69 18.44
N VAL A 301 2.39 -12.92 18.21
CA VAL A 301 2.94 -14.12 18.82
C VAL A 301 4.18 -14.52 18.01
N LEU A 302 5.33 -14.11 18.52
CA LEU A 302 6.66 -14.55 18.08
C LEU A 302 6.97 -15.86 18.80
N GLN A 303 7.04 -16.95 18.05
CA GLN A 303 7.57 -18.19 18.58
C GLN A 303 8.90 -18.43 17.86
N GLU A 304 9.99 -17.96 18.46
CA GLU A 304 11.32 -18.21 17.91
C GLU A 304 11.63 -19.71 17.99
N SER A 305 12.24 -20.26 16.92
CA SER A 305 12.73 -21.65 16.98
C SER A 305 13.82 -21.75 18.03
N LEU A 306 13.82 -22.84 18.78
CA LEU A 306 14.89 -23.18 19.72
C LEU A 306 16.22 -23.48 19.01
N PHE A 307 16.18 -23.71 17.68
CA PHE A 307 17.34 -24.03 16.84
C PHE A 307 17.20 -23.33 15.47
N PRO A 308 17.42 -22.01 15.40
CA PRO A 308 17.28 -21.24 14.16
C PRO A 308 18.27 -21.67 13.06
N GLU A 309 19.39 -22.31 13.42
CA GLU A 309 20.39 -22.81 12.46
C GLU A 309 19.83 -23.91 11.55
N LEU A 310 18.88 -24.71 12.05
CA LEU A 310 18.20 -25.75 11.27
C LEU A 310 17.37 -25.16 10.11
N ASP A 311 16.82 -23.97 10.32
CA ASP A 311 16.01 -23.25 9.34
C ASP A 311 16.87 -22.38 8.40
N GLN A 312 18.10 -22.05 8.83
CA GLN A 312 19.09 -21.29 8.04
C GLN A 312 19.86 -22.18 7.04
N GLY A 313 19.83 -23.51 7.23
CA GLY A 313 20.48 -24.48 6.35
C GLY A 313 22.00 -24.60 6.56
N ASP A 314 22.56 -23.88 7.54
CA ASP A 314 23.96 -23.97 7.93
C ASP A 314 24.11 -25.05 9.03
N ILE A 315 24.05 -26.31 8.63
CA ILE A 315 24.58 -27.40 9.45
C ILE A 315 25.65 -28.11 8.64
N ASP A 316 26.89 -27.68 8.80
CA ASP A 316 28.02 -28.53 8.44
C ASP A 316 28.18 -29.57 9.55
N TYR A 317 27.55 -30.75 9.35
CA TYR A 317 27.68 -31.89 10.26
C TYR A 317 29.15 -32.37 10.42
N ALA A 318 30.10 -31.84 9.62
CA ALA A 318 31.51 -32.20 9.70
C ALA A 318 32.31 -31.46 10.79
N GLN A 319 31.80 -30.37 11.38
CA GLN A 319 32.53 -29.64 12.44
C GLN A 319 32.03 -29.93 13.88
N ALA A 320 30.94 -30.69 14.04
CA ALA A 320 30.40 -31.04 15.36
C ALA A 320 31.12 -32.22 16.05
N SER A 321 32.14 -32.83 15.44
CA SER A 321 32.86 -33.97 16.03
C SER A 321 34.18 -33.63 16.74
N GLU A 322 34.59 -32.36 16.81
CA GLU A 322 35.81 -31.96 17.52
C GLU A 322 35.55 -30.89 18.59
N SER A 323 34.85 -31.26 19.66
CA SER A 323 35.15 -30.76 21.02
C SER A 323 34.45 -31.58 22.10
N ALA A 324 34.74 -32.89 22.15
CA ALA A 324 34.53 -33.66 23.36
C ALA A 324 35.74 -33.46 24.30
N ALA A 325 35.77 -32.35 25.02
CA ALA A 325 36.64 -32.17 26.17
C ALA A 325 35.79 -32.29 27.45
N ASP A 326 36.12 -33.33 28.22
CA ASP A 326 35.48 -33.75 29.47
C ASP A 326 35.42 -32.61 30.51
N PRO A 327 34.25 -32.25 31.06
CA PRO A 327 34.19 -31.35 32.19
C PRO A 327 34.53 -32.11 33.47
N ALA A 328 35.70 -31.80 34.03
CA ALA A 328 36.13 -32.29 35.34
C ALA A 328 35.08 -31.99 36.42
N VAL A 329 34.65 -33.04 37.09
CA VAL A 329 33.68 -33.05 38.20
C VAL A 329 34.27 -32.30 39.39
N SER A 330 33.74 -31.11 39.70
CA SER A 330 33.92 -30.46 41.00
C SER A 330 32.68 -30.74 41.87
N ARG A 331 32.87 -31.50 42.95
CA ARG A 331 31.86 -31.82 43.95
C ARG A 331 31.57 -30.60 44.82
N ALA A 332 30.37 -30.04 44.70
CA ALA A 332 29.77 -29.23 45.75
C ALA A 332 28.51 -29.97 46.25
N GLY A 333 28.57 -30.41 47.50
CA GLY A 333 27.49 -31.15 48.15
C GLY A 333 26.32 -30.23 48.48
N TRP A 334 25.12 -30.77 48.34
CA TRP A 334 23.89 -30.21 48.90
C TRP A 334 24.00 -29.99 50.41
N ARG A 335 23.33 -28.97 50.94
CA ARG A 335 22.90 -28.90 52.36
C ARG A 335 21.84 -27.81 52.64
N VAL A 336 20.79 -28.26 53.32
CA VAL A 336 19.84 -27.60 54.23
C VAL A 336 19.22 -26.27 53.74
N GLY A 337 18.04 -26.37 53.11
CA GLY A 337 17.12 -25.24 52.90
C GLY A 337 16.41 -25.18 51.55
N ASP A 338 16.78 -26.00 50.57
CA ASP A 338 16.26 -25.81 49.21
C ASP A 338 14.91 -26.53 49.03
N ASP A 339 13.85 -25.74 48.99
CA ASP A 339 12.46 -26.18 48.83
C ASP A 339 12.21 -26.84 47.46
N VAL A 340 11.30 -27.81 47.47
CA VAL A 340 10.86 -28.63 46.31
C VAL A 340 9.96 -27.85 45.36
#